data_AF-A0A120E692-F1
#
_entry.id   AF-A0A120E692-F1
#
_cell.length_a   1.000
_cell.length_b   1.000
_cell.length_c   1.000
_cell.angle_alpha   90.00
_cell.angle_beta   90.00
_cell.angle_gamma   90.00
#
_symmetry.space_group_name_H-M   'P 1'
#
loop_
_entity.id
_entity.type
_entity.pdbx_description
1 polymer ?
#
loop_
_entity_poly.entity_id
_entity_poly.type
_entity_poly.pdbx_seq_one_letter_code
_entity_poly.pdbx_strand_id
1 'polypeptide(L)'
;LGRGSYATVEKAVDRETGEEYAIKEFSKRRLRQIAAAEALRRERLSRIPSTEVAIMKKVDHPNLASVHEVIDVTSDDALLMMELCHGGPILKIKDGQDATPYSEEEARQIFRQLVLGIAYLHHNEIIHRDIKPDNALFADEAKTHVKLVDFGVSKFAAGPSPTTAPKVSVAGSPAYMAPELLPGGRGDQVKEAEFCGIGVTLYTLVTGRLPFRSDDPVEMFERIREGK
;
A
#
# COMPACT_ATOMS: atom_id res chain seq x y z
N LEU A 1 7.21 -7.86 -11.85
CA LEU A 1 6.04 -8.09 -10.96
C LEU A 1 5.14 -6.86 -10.90
N GLY A 2 5.70 -5.65 -10.81
CA GLY A 2 4.94 -4.41 -10.95
C GLY A 2 5.85 -3.21 -11.16
N ARG A 3 5.30 -2.08 -11.61
CA ARG A 3 6.03 -0.81 -11.74
C ARG A 3 5.17 0.28 -11.13
N GLY A 4 5.64 0.88 -10.04
CA GLY A 4 4.98 2.00 -9.38
C GLY A 4 5.61 3.34 -9.74
N SER A 5 5.07 4.42 -9.18
CA SER A 5 5.56 5.79 -9.38
C SER A 5 7.00 5.98 -8.88
N TYR A 6 7.42 5.20 -7.88
CA TYR A 6 8.69 5.39 -7.15
C TYR A 6 9.68 4.22 -7.26
N ALA A 7 9.20 3.03 -7.65
CA ALA A 7 10.00 1.80 -7.66
C ALA A 7 9.50 0.81 -8.71
N THR A 8 10.40 -0.06 -9.15
CA THR A 8 10.06 -1.25 -9.95
C THR A 8 10.20 -2.48 -9.05
N VAL A 9 9.29 -3.44 -9.19
CA VAL A 9 9.33 -4.71 -8.47
C VAL A 9 9.51 -5.86 -9.46
N GLU A 10 10.59 -6.61 -9.29
CA GLU A 10 10.98 -7.72 -10.16
C GLU A 10 11.10 -9.02 -9.36
N LYS A 11 10.95 -10.16 -10.05
CA LYS A 11 11.20 -11.47 -9.46
C LYS A 11 12.70 -11.73 -9.54
N ALA A 12 13.30 -12.18 -8.45
CA ALA A 12 14.67 -12.66 -8.42
C ALA A 12 14.73 -14.08 -7.89
N VAL A 13 15.83 -14.76 -8.19
CA VAL A 13 16.13 -16.10 -7.69
C VAL A 13 17.54 -16.06 -7.12
N ASP A 14 17.69 -16.46 -5.86
CA ASP A 14 19.00 -16.69 -5.27
C ASP A 14 19.67 -17.85 -6.01
N ARG A 15 20.88 -17.62 -6.51
CA ARG A 15 21.61 -18.59 -7.33
C ARG A 15 22.19 -19.74 -6.52
N GLU A 16 22.40 -19.55 -5.22
CA GLU A 16 22.97 -20.57 -4.35
C GLU A 16 21.87 -21.49 -3.81
N THR A 17 20.76 -20.91 -3.35
CA THR A 17 19.67 -21.66 -2.71
C THR A 17 18.55 -22.05 -3.67
N GLY A 18 18.39 -21.34 -4.80
CA GLY A 18 17.26 -21.47 -5.71
C GLY A 18 15.97 -20.82 -5.20
N GLU A 19 16.01 -20.13 -4.06
CA GLU A 19 14.85 -19.48 -3.47
C GLU A 19 14.44 -18.24 -4.25
N GLU A 20 13.13 -18.00 -4.34
CA GLU A 20 12.57 -16.91 -5.15
C GLU A 20 12.13 -15.72 -4.28
N TYR A 21 12.40 -14.51 -4.77
CA TYR A 21 12.19 -13.27 -4.03
C TYR A 21 11.53 -12.20 -4.90
N ALA A 22 10.85 -11.25 -4.26
CA ALA A 22 10.43 -10.01 -4.87
C ALA A 22 11.44 -8.91 -4.53
N ILE A 23 12.08 -8.32 -5.55
CA ILE A 23 13.04 -7.23 -5.39
C ILE A 23 12.40 -5.91 -5.78
N LYS A 24 12.29 -4.99 -4.82
CA LYS A 24 11.86 -3.61 -5.07
C LYS A 24 13.09 -2.71 -5.16
N GLU A 25 13.28 -2.10 -6.34
CA GLU A 25 14.41 -1.22 -6.61
C GLU A 25 14.05 0.25 -6.38
N PHE A 26 14.88 0.95 -5.61
CA PHE A 26 14.74 2.36 -5.31
C PHE A 26 15.92 3.17 -5.86
N SER A 27 15.63 4.17 -6.69
CA SER A 27 16.62 5.18 -7.07
C SER A 27 16.57 6.36 -6.09
N LYS A 28 17.56 6.45 -5.18
CA LYS A 28 17.74 7.56 -4.24
C LYS A 28 17.94 8.89 -4.97
N ARG A 29 18.49 8.90 -6.20
CA ARG A 29 18.57 10.10 -7.05
C ARG A 29 17.18 10.57 -7.48
N ARG A 30 16.34 9.66 -7.98
CA ARG A 30 14.95 9.97 -8.39
C ARG A 30 14.11 10.43 -7.20
N LEU A 31 14.24 9.77 -6.06
CA LEU A 31 13.57 10.18 -4.81
C LEU A 31 13.96 11.60 -4.39
N ARG A 32 15.25 11.96 -4.47
CA ARG A 32 15.73 13.33 -4.22
C ARG A 32 15.16 14.36 -5.21
N GLN A 33 15.03 14.01 -6.49
CA GLN A 33 14.48 14.91 -7.50
C GLN A 33 12.98 15.19 -7.28
N ILE A 34 12.18 14.16 -6.95
CA ILE A 34 10.77 14.33 -6.62
C ILE A 34 10.62 15.16 -5.34
N ALA A 35 11.42 14.88 -4.31
CA ALA A 35 11.44 15.66 -3.07
C ALA A 35 11.74 17.15 -3.31
N ALA A 36 12.69 17.43 -4.21
CA ALA A 36 13.06 18.79 -4.59
C ALA A 36 11.94 19.50 -5.38
N ALA A 37 11.21 18.78 -6.22
CA ALA A 37 10.08 19.31 -7.00
C ALA A 37 8.84 19.58 -6.13
N GLU A 38 8.60 18.79 -5.07
CA GLU A 38 7.43 18.92 -4.19
C GLU A 38 7.61 19.93 -3.03
N ALA A 39 8.70 20.70 -3.01
CA ALA A 39 9.07 21.59 -1.90
C ALA A 39 9.06 20.90 -0.51
N LEU A 40 9.21 19.57 -0.47
CA LEU A 40 9.30 18.80 0.76
C LEU A 40 10.71 18.95 1.33
N ARG A 41 10.82 19.24 2.64
CA ARG A 41 12.11 19.38 3.35
C ARG A 41 13.06 18.24 2.98
N ARG A 42 14.23 18.61 2.42
CA ARG A 42 15.32 17.73 1.94
C ARG A 42 15.73 16.63 2.92
N GLU A 43 15.42 16.74 4.21
CA GLU A 43 15.73 15.76 5.25
C GLU A 43 14.88 14.47 5.22
N ARG A 44 13.66 14.47 4.64
CA ARG A 44 12.76 13.31 4.74
C ARG A 44 12.98 12.21 3.69
N LEU A 45 13.65 12.51 2.57
CA LEU A 45 13.69 11.67 1.37
C LEU A 45 15.11 11.28 0.91
N SER A 46 16.16 11.70 1.62
CA SER A 46 17.56 11.47 1.20
C SER A 46 18.13 10.10 1.58
N ARG A 47 17.33 9.26 2.25
CA ARG A 47 17.64 7.87 2.59
C ARG A 47 16.53 7.03 1.95
N ILE A 48 16.83 5.78 1.55
CA ILE A 48 15.82 4.73 1.25
C ILE A 48 14.59 4.98 2.14
N PRO A 49 13.32 4.97 1.66
CA PRO A 49 12.18 5.43 2.46
C PRO A 49 12.21 4.78 3.85
N SER A 50 12.79 5.52 4.81
CA SER A 50 13.33 4.90 6.03
C SER A 50 12.20 4.30 6.85
N THR A 51 11.02 4.88 6.70
CA THR A 51 9.76 4.40 7.24
C THR A 51 9.33 3.06 6.65
N GLU A 52 9.38 2.85 5.33
CA GLU A 52 8.97 1.57 4.71
C GLU A 52 9.85 0.42 5.21
N VAL A 53 11.17 0.59 5.14
CA VAL A 53 12.12 -0.39 5.66
C VAL A 53 11.96 -0.60 7.16
N ALA A 54 11.80 0.46 7.96
CA ALA A 54 11.62 0.35 9.40
C ALA A 54 10.31 -0.36 9.77
N ILE A 55 9.23 -0.10 9.04
CA ILE A 55 7.95 -0.79 9.22
C ILE A 55 8.12 -2.27 8.87
N MET A 56 8.66 -2.59 7.69
CA MET A 56 8.82 -3.98 7.25
C MET A 56 9.74 -4.79 8.17
N LYS A 57 10.77 -4.16 8.78
CA LYS A 57 11.61 -4.80 9.80
C LYS A 57 10.94 -4.97 11.16
N LYS A 58 9.87 -4.20 11.46
CA LYS A 58 9.15 -4.27 12.74
C LYS A 58 7.99 -5.26 12.71
N VAL A 59 7.38 -5.46 11.54
CA VAL A 59 6.18 -6.29 11.40
C VAL A 59 6.54 -7.75 11.16
N ASP A 60 5.83 -8.63 11.87
CA ASP A 60 5.90 -10.08 11.68
C ASP A 60 4.51 -10.65 11.92
N HIS A 61 3.83 -11.01 10.83
CA HIS A 61 2.46 -11.52 10.87
C HIS A 61 2.19 -12.35 9.60
N PRO A 62 1.45 -13.47 9.70
CA PRO A 62 1.21 -14.35 8.55
C PRO A 62 0.55 -13.62 7.37
N ASN A 63 -0.34 -12.67 7.62
CA ASN A 63 -1.04 -11.90 6.58
C ASN A 63 -0.33 -10.61 6.12
N LEU A 64 0.96 -10.45 6.43
CA LEU A 64 1.82 -9.38 5.92
C LEU A 64 3.02 -10.01 5.19
N ALA A 65 3.48 -9.40 4.10
CA ALA A 65 4.71 -9.84 3.45
C ALA A 65 5.94 -9.40 4.24
N SER A 66 6.89 -10.32 4.44
CA SER A 66 8.13 -10.04 5.18
C SER A 66 9.22 -9.44 4.29
N VAL A 67 10.08 -8.62 4.90
CA VAL A 67 11.39 -8.27 4.31
C VAL A 67 12.41 -9.33 4.66
N HIS A 68 13.20 -9.75 3.67
CA HIS A 68 14.35 -10.61 3.88
C HIS A 68 15.61 -9.77 4.12
N GLU A 69 15.94 -8.88 3.18
CA GLU A 69 17.16 -8.09 3.24
C GLU A 69 16.99 -6.70 2.60
N VAL A 70 17.83 -5.76 3.02
CA VAL A 70 18.02 -4.46 2.36
C VAL A 70 19.46 -4.38 1.87
N ILE A 71 19.63 -4.24 0.56
CA ILE A 71 20.94 -4.25 -0.10
C ILE A 71 21.20 -2.86 -0.66
N ASP A 72 22.25 -2.20 -0.16
CA ASP A 72 22.78 -0.98 -0.77
C ASP A 72 23.65 -1.37 -1.98
N VAL A 73 23.20 -1.06 -3.19
CA VAL A 73 23.94 -1.37 -4.43
C VAL A 73 24.92 -0.26 -4.77
N THR A 74 24.48 0.99 -4.65
CA THR A 74 25.33 2.18 -4.83
C THR A 74 25.02 3.21 -3.75
N SER A 75 25.77 4.32 -3.73
CA SER A 75 25.40 5.48 -2.92
C SER A 75 23.99 5.99 -3.23
N ASP A 76 23.51 5.74 -4.45
CA ASP A 76 22.29 6.30 -5.02
C ASP A 76 21.20 5.26 -5.30
N ASP A 77 21.44 3.96 -5.12
CA ASP A 77 20.47 2.90 -5.40
C ASP A 77 20.44 1.87 -4.26
N ALA A 78 19.24 1.36 -3.95
CA ALA A 78 19.04 0.31 -2.97
C ALA A 78 17.96 -0.68 -3.42
N LEU A 79 18.13 -1.94 -3.01
CA LEU A 79 17.20 -3.02 -3.26
C LEU A 79 16.59 -3.46 -1.93
N LEU A 80 15.28 -3.69 -1.96
CA LEU A 80 14.54 -4.30 -0.87
C LEU A 80 14.13 -5.69 -1.32
N MET A 81 14.74 -6.72 -0.73
CA MET A 81 14.44 -8.12 -0.97
C MET A 81 13.31 -8.55 -0.04
N MET A 82 12.20 -9.00 -0.62
CA MET A 82 10.96 -9.31 0.08
C MET A 82 10.48 -10.70 -0.29
N GLU A 83 9.60 -11.24 0.54
CA GLU A 83 8.82 -12.44 0.25
C GLU A 83 8.09 -12.31 -1.10
N LEU A 84 8.19 -13.35 -1.94
CA LEU A 84 7.46 -13.43 -3.20
C LEU A 84 6.08 -14.07 -2.96
N CYS A 85 5.01 -13.34 -3.32
CA CYS A 85 3.65 -13.88 -3.35
C CYS A 85 3.32 -14.40 -4.76
N HIS A 86 3.05 -15.70 -4.90
CA HIS A 86 2.91 -16.36 -6.19
C HIS A 86 1.51 -16.26 -6.80
N GLY A 87 0.46 -16.13 -5.98
CA GLY A 87 -0.93 -16.16 -6.44
C GLY A 87 -1.46 -14.83 -7.00
N GLY A 88 -0.64 -13.77 -7.00
CA GLY A 88 -0.99 -12.45 -7.52
C GLY A 88 -2.06 -11.71 -6.69
N PRO A 89 -2.57 -10.56 -7.16
CA PRO A 89 -3.54 -9.76 -6.43
C PRO A 89 -4.85 -10.50 -6.16
N ILE A 90 -5.48 -10.23 -5.00
CA ILE A 90 -6.75 -10.85 -4.62
C ILE A 90 -7.87 -10.50 -5.61
N LEU A 91 -7.82 -9.31 -6.22
CA LEU A 91 -8.65 -8.92 -7.36
C LEU A 91 -7.92 -7.84 -8.14
N LYS A 92 -8.11 -7.78 -9.46
CA LYS A 92 -7.57 -6.72 -10.30
C LYS A 92 -8.69 -6.01 -11.02
N ILE A 93 -8.94 -4.76 -10.66
CA ILE A 93 -9.82 -3.86 -11.43
C ILE A 93 -8.96 -3.11 -12.44
N LYS A 94 -9.38 -3.15 -13.71
CA LYS A 94 -8.80 -2.32 -14.76
C LYS A 94 -9.71 -1.12 -14.99
N ASP A 95 -9.13 -0.01 -15.41
CA ASP A 95 -9.89 1.20 -15.72
C ASP A 95 -10.99 0.91 -16.75
N GLY A 96 -12.20 1.38 -16.45
CA GLY A 96 -13.39 1.14 -17.28
C GLY A 96 -13.90 -0.30 -17.32
N GLN A 97 -13.36 -1.22 -16.52
CA GLN A 97 -13.78 -2.63 -16.53
C GLN A 97 -14.25 -3.12 -15.16
N ASP A 98 -15.25 -4.01 -15.20
CA ASP A 98 -15.68 -4.79 -14.06
C ASP A 98 -14.81 -6.06 -13.95
N ALA A 99 -14.49 -6.44 -12.73
CA ALA A 99 -13.91 -7.74 -12.43
C ALA A 99 -15.03 -8.75 -12.13
N THR A 100 -14.72 -10.04 -12.23
CA THR A 100 -15.62 -11.08 -11.72
C THR A 100 -15.64 -10.99 -10.19
N PRO A 101 -16.81 -10.80 -9.55
CA PRO A 101 -16.89 -10.80 -8.09
C PRO A 101 -16.67 -12.19 -7.51
N TYR A 102 -16.24 -12.22 -6.26
CA TYR A 102 -16.28 -13.42 -5.43
C TYR A 102 -17.69 -13.63 -4.85
N SER A 103 -18.02 -14.88 -4.54
CA SER A 103 -19.15 -15.14 -3.65
C SER A 103 -18.90 -14.52 -2.27
N GLU A 104 -19.97 -14.27 -1.51
CA GLU A 104 -19.82 -13.72 -0.15
C GLU A 104 -18.97 -14.61 0.75
N GLU A 105 -19.02 -15.94 0.56
CA GLU A 105 -18.19 -16.87 1.32
C GLU A 105 -16.71 -16.70 1.02
N GLU A 106 -16.34 -16.72 -0.26
CA GLU A 106 -14.95 -16.53 -0.69
C GLU A 106 -14.43 -15.13 -0.27
N ALA A 107 -15.24 -14.10 -0.50
CA ALA A 107 -14.90 -12.73 -0.11
C ALA A 107 -14.69 -12.64 1.41
N ARG A 108 -15.52 -13.28 2.24
CA ARG A 108 -15.36 -13.30 3.70
C ARG A 108 -14.07 -13.98 4.12
N GLN A 109 -13.70 -15.10 3.49
CA GLN A 109 -12.48 -15.83 3.82
C GLN A 109 -11.23 -15.00 3.50
N ILE A 110 -11.19 -14.37 2.32
CA ILE A 110 -10.12 -13.46 1.89
C ILE A 110 -10.06 -12.25 2.82
N PHE A 111 -11.21 -11.60 3.04
CA PHE A 111 -11.30 -10.35 3.79
C PHE A 111 -10.95 -10.54 5.27
N ARG A 112 -11.31 -11.67 5.87
CA ARG A 112 -10.91 -12.00 7.25
C ARG A 112 -9.39 -11.98 7.41
N GLN A 113 -8.67 -12.60 6.49
CA GLN A 113 -7.20 -12.64 6.50
C GLN A 113 -6.59 -11.24 6.36
N LEU A 114 -7.13 -10.45 5.43
CA LEU A 114 -6.72 -9.06 5.23
C LEU A 114 -6.91 -8.22 6.50
N VAL A 115 -8.11 -8.30 7.12
CA VAL A 115 -8.42 -7.55 8.35
C VAL A 115 -7.54 -7.98 9.53
N LEU A 116 -7.17 -9.26 9.63
CA LEU A 116 -6.22 -9.71 10.66
C LEU A 116 -4.85 -9.04 10.51
N GLY A 117 -4.33 -8.96 9.29
CA GLY A 117 -3.08 -8.23 9.01
C GLY A 117 -3.18 -6.74 9.34
N ILE A 118 -4.29 -6.09 8.99
CA ILE A 118 -4.52 -4.67 9.29
C ILE A 118 -4.66 -4.42 10.79
N ALA A 119 -5.40 -5.28 11.51
CA ALA A 119 -5.54 -5.19 12.96
C ALA A 119 -4.19 -5.30 13.67
N TYR A 120 -3.31 -6.19 13.19
CA TYR A 120 -1.93 -6.27 13.68
C TYR A 120 -1.14 -4.98 13.44
N LEU A 121 -1.24 -4.36 12.27
CA LEU A 121 -0.60 -3.06 11.98
C LEU A 121 -1.12 -1.97 12.92
N HIS A 122 -2.43 -1.87 13.06
CA HIS A 122 -3.08 -0.88 13.93
C HIS A 122 -2.70 -1.05 15.39
N HIS A 123 -2.53 -2.29 15.86
CA HIS A 123 -2.03 -2.60 17.20
C HIS A 123 -0.58 -2.14 17.40
N ASN A 124 0.22 -2.19 16.34
CA ASN A 124 1.62 -1.74 16.33
C ASN A 124 1.80 -0.25 16.02
N GLU A 125 0.70 0.52 16.05
CA GLU A 125 0.64 1.95 15.72
C GLU A 125 1.19 2.24 14.33
N ILE A 126 0.85 1.39 13.35
CA ILE A 126 1.17 1.54 11.93
C ILE A 126 -0.13 1.66 11.13
N ILE A 127 -0.14 2.60 10.19
CA ILE A 127 -1.24 2.82 9.25
C ILE A 127 -0.70 2.60 7.84
N HIS A 128 -1.35 1.75 7.04
CA HIS A 128 -0.87 1.37 5.71
C HIS A 128 -1.09 2.47 4.66
N ARG A 129 -2.25 3.12 4.70
CA ARG A 129 -2.72 4.22 3.83
C ARG A 129 -2.93 3.87 2.35
N ASP A 130 -2.84 2.60 1.96
CA ASP A 130 -3.11 2.17 0.57
C ASP A 130 -3.71 0.76 0.54
N ILE A 131 -4.72 0.53 1.39
CA ILE A 131 -5.49 -0.72 1.41
C ILE A 131 -6.35 -0.78 0.15
N LYS A 132 -6.03 -1.72 -0.73
CA LYS A 132 -6.74 -2.01 -1.98
C LYS A 132 -6.44 -3.43 -2.45
N PRO A 133 -7.29 -4.04 -3.32
CA PRO A 133 -7.06 -5.37 -3.87
C PRO A 133 -5.69 -5.56 -4.53
N ASP A 134 -5.15 -4.55 -5.23
CA ASP A 134 -3.83 -4.63 -5.88
C ASP A 134 -2.66 -4.81 -4.88
N ASN A 135 -2.82 -4.34 -3.64
CA ASN A 135 -1.80 -4.44 -2.58
C ASN A 135 -2.07 -5.62 -1.63
N ALA A 136 -3.09 -6.43 -1.86
CA ALA A 136 -3.32 -7.68 -1.14
C ALA A 136 -3.09 -8.83 -2.13
N LEU A 137 -2.08 -9.66 -1.86
CA LEU A 137 -1.68 -10.74 -2.76
C LEU A 137 -1.97 -12.10 -2.13
N PHE A 138 -2.23 -13.10 -2.96
CA PHE A 138 -2.18 -14.49 -2.54
C PHE A 138 -0.73 -14.95 -2.47
N ALA A 139 -0.33 -15.49 -1.32
CA ALA A 139 1.03 -16.00 -1.09
C ALA A 139 1.33 -17.20 -2.01
N ASP A 140 0.34 -18.05 -2.22
CA ASP A 140 0.41 -19.31 -2.96
C ASP A 140 -0.48 -19.32 -4.21
N GLU A 141 -0.12 -20.15 -5.20
CA GLU A 141 -0.91 -20.32 -6.44
C GLU A 141 -2.29 -20.95 -6.21
N ALA A 142 -2.45 -21.71 -5.11
CA ALA A 142 -3.74 -22.27 -4.71
C ALA A 142 -4.68 -21.21 -4.10
N LYS A 143 -4.21 -19.97 -3.93
CA LYS A 143 -4.97 -18.81 -3.45
C LYS A 143 -5.61 -19.05 -2.09
N THR A 144 -4.89 -19.72 -1.20
CA THR A 144 -5.40 -20.07 0.13
C THR A 144 -5.03 -19.03 1.20
N HIS A 145 -3.89 -18.35 1.02
CA HIS A 145 -3.36 -17.42 2.02
C HIS A 145 -3.14 -16.01 1.46
N VAL A 146 -3.63 -15.00 2.16
CA VAL A 146 -3.57 -13.58 1.74
C VAL A 146 -2.51 -12.82 2.55
N LYS A 147 -1.70 -12.03 1.85
CA LYS A 147 -0.68 -11.14 2.42
C LYS A 147 -0.85 -9.71 1.91
N LEU A 148 -0.86 -8.76 2.82
CA LEU A 148 -0.78 -7.33 2.49
C LEU A 148 0.68 -6.96 2.16
N VAL A 149 0.85 -6.18 1.10
CA VAL A 149 2.16 -5.75 0.56
C VAL A 149 2.19 -4.25 0.33
N ASP A 150 3.38 -3.74 0.00
CA ASP A 150 3.67 -2.33 -0.35
C ASP A 150 3.42 -1.32 0.77
N PHE A 151 4.39 -1.22 1.68
CA PHE A 151 4.38 -0.26 2.78
C PHE A 151 4.96 1.11 2.39
N GLY A 152 5.10 1.41 1.10
CA GLY A 152 5.79 2.61 0.61
C GLY A 152 5.15 3.94 1.02
N VAL A 153 3.85 3.93 1.27
CA VAL A 153 3.12 5.08 1.83
C VAL A 153 2.68 4.85 3.28
N SER A 154 3.09 3.78 3.93
CA SER A 154 2.73 3.54 5.33
C SER A 154 3.37 4.55 6.28
N LYS A 155 2.80 4.72 7.48
CA LYS A 155 3.37 5.59 8.53
C LYS A 155 3.12 5.03 9.92
N PHE A 156 3.96 5.43 10.87
CA PHE A 156 3.65 5.29 12.29
C PHE A 156 2.57 6.31 12.68
N ALA A 157 1.56 5.87 13.44
CA ALA A 157 0.47 6.70 13.95
C ALA A 157 0.99 7.73 14.96
N ALA A 158 1.93 7.33 15.83
CA ALA A 158 2.70 8.22 16.70
C ALA A 158 4.14 8.38 16.17
N GLY A 159 4.48 9.57 15.68
CA GLY A 159 5.84 9.98 15.34
C GLY A 159 6.17 11.32 16.00
N PRO A 160 7.47 11.69 16.15
CA PRO A 160 7.85 12.97 16.76
C PRO A 160 7.14 14.11 16.02
N SER A 161 6.21 14.75 16.70
CA SER A 161 5.49 15.92 16.22
C SER A 161 6.50 17.02 15.94
N PRO A 162 6.65 17.52 14.69
CA PRO A 162 6.98 18.91 14.54
C PRO A 162 5.80 19.69 15.11
N THR A 163 6.09 20.74 15.86
CA THR A 163 5.18 21.68 16.56
C THR A 163 4.23 22.47 15.65
N THR A 164 3.81 21.88 14.54
CA THR A 164 2.86 22.38 13.56
C THR A 164 1.98 21.21 13.19
N ALA A 165 0.65 21.33 13.37
CA ALA A 165 -0.33 20.31 13.01
C ALA A 165 0.07 19.64 11.68
N PRO A 166 0.20 18.30 11.62
CA PRO A 166 0.68 17.64 10.42
C PRO A 166 -0.32 17.92 9.30
N LYS A 167 0.09 18.73 8.32
CA LYS A 167 -0.60 18.75 7.03
C LYS A 167 -0.59 17.31 6.53
N VAL A 168 -1.78 16.74 6.43
CA VAL A 168 -1.96 15.38 5.95
C VAL A 168 -1.55 15.37 4.48
N SER A 169 -0.45 14.69 4.20
CA SER A 169 -0.02 14.44 2.83
C SER A 169 -1.04 13.52 2.18
N VAL A 170 -1.71 13.97 1.13
CA VAL A 170 -2.54 13.10 0.27
C VAL A 170 -1.61 12.02 -0.29
N ALA A 171 -1.86 10.76 0.09
CA ALA A 171 -1.07 9.60 -0.32
C ALA A 171 -1.95 8.36 -0.33
N GLY A 172 -1.67 7.42 -1.23
CA GLY A 172 -2.52 6.26 -1.51
C GLY A 172 -3.33 6.42 -2.79
N SER A 173 -4.21 5.46 -3.04
CA SER A 173 -5.04 5.39 -4.24
C SER A 173 -6.36 6.14 -4.03
N PRO A 174 -6.69 7.17 -4.83
CA PRO A 174 -7.77 8.08 -4.47
C PRO A 174 -9.17 7.44 -4.39
N ALA A 175 -9.46 6.41 -5.19
CA ALA A 175 -10.73 5.68 -5.14
C ALA A 175 -10.98 4.93 -3.81
N TYR A 176 -9.94 4.79 -2.98
CA TYR A 176 -9.97 4.12 -1.67
C TYR A 176 -9.79 5.10 -0.50
N MET A 177 -9.70 6.40 -0.77
CA MET A 177 -9.49 7.40 0.27
C MET A 177 -10.80 7.81 0.94
N ALA A 178 -10.73 8.03 2.25
CA ALA A 178 -11.83 8.65 2.98
C ALA A 178 -12.01 10.13 2.58
N PRO A 179 -13.25 10.65 2.58
CA PRO A 179 -13.56 12.01 2.13
C PRO A 179 -12.81 13.10 2.92
N GLU A 180 -12.52 12.87 4.20
CA GLU A 180 -11.77 13.78 5.08
C GLU A 180 -10.28 13.87 4.76
N LEU A 181 -9.73 12.90 4.01
CA LEU A 181 -8.34 12.93 3.52
C LEU A 181 -8.21 13.62 2.15
N LEU A 182 -9.33 13.92 1.48
CA LEU A 182 -9.34 14.63 0.20
C LEU A 182 -8.98 16.12 0.39
N PRO A 183 -8.51 16.82 -0.67
CA PRO A 183 -8.14 18.23 -0.58
C PRO A 183 -9.25 19.10 0.03
N GLY A 184 -8.98 19.79 1.14
CA GLY A 184 -9.96 20.61 1.86
C GLY A 184 -10.66 19.92 3.04
N GLY A 185 -10.37 18.63 3.29
CA GLY A 185 -10.83 17.90 4.47
C GLY A 185 -10.03 18.19 5.75
N ARG A 186 -10.60 17.78 6.90
CA ARG A 186 -9.94 17.82 8.22
C ARG A 186 -9.25 16.48 8.44
N GLY A 187 -8.00 16.36 8.00
CA GLY A 187 -7.28 15.08 7.91
C GLY A 187 -6.68 14.56 9.23
N ASP A 188 -7.16 15.02 10.39
CA ASP A 188 -6.58 14.68 11.69
C ASP A 188 -6.80 13.21 12.12
N GLN A 189 -7.71 12.48 11.46
CA GLN A 189 -8.11 11.11 11.82
C GLN A 189 -7.65 10.05 10.80
N VAL A 190 -6.32 9.93 10.61
CA VAL A 190 -5.77 9.07 9.54
C VAL A 190 -5.95 7.56 9.81
N LYS A 191 -6.08 7.14 11.07
CA LYS A 191 -6.29 5.72 11.43
C LYS A 191 -7.73 5.32 11.12
N GLU A 192 -8.67 6.20 11.44
CA GLU A 192 -10.10 6.05 11.19
C GLU A 192 -10.40 6.11 9.69
N ALA A 193 -9.75 7.02 8.97
CA ALA A 193 -9.89 7.14 7.53
C ALA A 193 -9.46 5.87 6.75
N GLU A 194 -8.59 5.02 7.31
CA GLU A 194 -8.19 3.77 6.67
C GLU A 194 -9.35 2.77 6.55
N PHE A 195 -10.38 2.86 7.41
CA PHE A 195 -11.58 2.04 7.30
C PHE A 195 -12.36 2.26 6.00
N CYS A 196 -12.22 3.43 5.37
CA CYS A 196 -12.81 3.69 4.05
C CYS A 196 -12.18 2.76 3.00
N GLY A 197 -10.85 2.70 2.92
CA GLY A 197 -10.16 1.80 1.98
C GLY A 197 -10.45 0.33 2.23
N ILE A 198 -10.62 -0.06 3.50
CA ILE A 198 -11.06 -1.40 3.90
C ILE A 198 -12.47 -1.70 3.36
N GLY A 199 -13.42 -0.79 3.54
CA GLY A 199 -14.79 -0.93 3.05
C GLY A 199 -14.89 -0.96 1.54
N VAL A 200 -14.18 -0.06 0.85
CA VAL A 200 -14.08 -0.04 -0.62
C VAL A 200 -13.51 -1.37 -1.13
N THR A 201 -12.48 -1.90 -0.48
CA THR A 201 -11.89 -3.20 -0.83
C THR A 201 -12.91 -4.34 -0.72
N LEU A 202 -13.67 -4.41 0.39
CA LEU A 202 -14.72 -5.42 0.56
C LEU A 202 -15.81 -5.29 -0.52
N TYR A 203 -16.31 -4.07 -0.74
CA TYR A 203 -17.30 -3.78 -1.77
C TYR A 203 -16.81 -4.27 -3.14
N THR A 204 -15.55 -4.00 -3.45
CA THR A 204 -14.92 -4.42 -4.70
C THR A 204 -14.81 -5.95 -4.81
N LEU A 205 -14.50 -6.67 -3.74
CA LEU A 205 -14.46 -8.14 -3.77
C LEU A 205 -15.83 -8.76 -4.10
N VAL A 206 -16.92 -8.21 -3.53
CA VAL A 206 -18.27 -8.80 -3.68
C VAL A 206 -19.03 -8.29 -4.90
N THR A 207 -18.67 -7.13 -5.44
CA THR A 207 -19.35 -6.55 -6.62
C THR A 207 -18.51 -6.63 -7.90
N GLY A 208 -17.20 -6.79 -7.78
CA GLY A 208 -16.27 -6.68 -8.91
C GLY A 208 -16.08 -5.24 -9.40
N ARG A 209 -16.59 -4.24 -8.66
CA ARG A 209 -16.62 -2.83 -9.06
C ARG A 209 -16.08 -1.93 -7.97
N LEU A 210 -15.58 -0.76 -8.36
CA LEU A 210 -15.36 0.33 -7.41
C LEU A 210 -16.71 0.98 -7.07
N PRO A 211 -16.95 1.40 -5.81
CA PRO A 211 -18.16 2.12 -5.45
C PRO A 211 -18.21 3.50 -6.11
N PHE A 212 -17.05 4.16 -6.27
CA PHE A 212 -16.91 5.45 -6.92
C PHE A 212 -15.98 5.33 -8.13
N ARG A 213 -16.42 5.82 -9.29
CA ARG A 213 -15.63 5.82 -10.54
C ARG A 213 -15.83 7.13 -11.28
N SER A 214 -14.75 7.78 -11.69
CA SER A 214 -14.73 8.81 -12.72
C SER A 214 -13.33 8.88 -13.34
N ASP A 215 -13.26 9.25 -14.61
CA ASP A 215 -12.01 9.56 -15.31
C ASP A 215 -11.50 10.97 -14.95
N ASP A 216 -12.37 11.83 -14.38
CA ASP A 216 -12.00 13.14 -13.84
C ASP A 216 -11.71 13.02 -12.33
N PRO A 217 -10.46 13.29 -11.88
CA PRO A 217 -10.12 13.30 -10.46
C PRO A 217 -10.98 14.23 -9.61
N VAL A 218 -11.44 15.37 -10.16
CA VAL A 218 -12.27 16.32 -9.41
C VAL A 218 -13.64 15.73 -9.17
N GLU A 219 -14.29 15.22 -10.21
CA GLU A 219 -15.58 14.53 -10.10
C GLU A 219 -15.48 13.29 -9.20
N MET A 220 -14.38 12.52 -9.27
CA MET A 220 -14.15 11.39 -8.37
C MET A 220 -14.16 11.82 -6.91
N PHE A 221 -13.51 12.94 -6.57
CA PHE A 221 -13.50 13.48 -5.21
C PHE A 221 -14.87 13.96 -4.75
N GLU A 222 -15.66 14.54 -5.64
CA GLU A 222 -17.04 14.95 -5.34
C GLU A 222 -17.92 13.73 -5.06
N ARG A 223 -17.87 12.70 -5.89
CA ARG A 223 -18.59 11.43 -5.68
C ARG A 223 -18.26 10.78 -4.33
N ILE A 224 -16.98 10.72 -3.98
CA ILE A 224 -16.53 10.18 -2.69
C ILE A 224 -17.09 11.01 -1.52
N ARG A 225 -17.11 12.35 -1.61
CA ARG A 225 -17.66 13.22 -0.56
C ARG A 225 -19.18 13.09 -0.41
N GLU A 226 -19.89 12.94 -1.52
CA GLU A 226 -21.35 12.81 -1.52
C GLU A 226 -21.83 11.40 -1.22
N GLY A 227 -20.94 10.39 -1.27
CA GLY A 227 -21.29 8.99 -1.13
C GLY A 227 -22.17 8.48 -2.27
N LYS A 228 -21.98 9.00 -3.49
CA LYS A 228 -22.79 8.71 -4.69
C LYS A 228 -22.01 8.01 -5.78
#